data_AF-A0A7Y5KUE2-F1
#
_entry.id   AF-A0A7Y5KUE2-F1
#
_cell.length_a   1.000
_cell.length_b   1.000
_cell.length_c   1.000
_cell.angle_alpha   90.00
_cell.angle_beta   90.00
_cell.angle_gamma   90.00
#
_symmetry.space_group_name_H-M   'P 1'
#
loop_
_entity.id
_entity.type
_entity.pdbx_description
1 polymer ?
#
loop_
_entity_poly.entity_id
_entity_poly.type
_entity_poly.pdbx_seq_one_letter_code
_entity_poly.pdbx_strand_id
1 'polypeptide(L)'
;MKALAPCLVVLAQAIGCGDGSTSGETGGAGAGGSATTMTSASSGGGPAGGSGAGGDAGGAPGDGGAGPETCVRPTALNTGVPPGTVLTPQDGDITVTKDGTILDAIDLDGSVYIEAKDVTIRRSRIRGGIEIGHYPTYVASGVLIEDCEIGPDAGYGGVHGVYDRNFTLRRSNVHNFHLGVQANSNATIEHSYIHHPYANLEDGHEGIGVMSYAPFGPGSITLFCNDVDMGVPAPDGPEGVGNASYEGVDQDGGDPLADLVLDRNWFNGGSYTVYVLDHWQSVTATGNRWGHVAAYGPLHYTATVDGATPSPLVWTDNAFDDGEPIPAPSSR
;
A
#
# COMPACT_ATOMS: atom_id res chain seq x y z
N MET A 1 14.47 -41.82 19.35
CA MET A 1 15.05 -40.55 18.86
C MET A 1 13.88 -39.74 18.33
N LYS A 2 13.38 -38.79 19.13
CA LYS A 2 12.29 -37.87 18.73
C LYS A 2 12.95 -36.62 18.17
N ALA A 3 12.63 -36.26 16.93
CA ALA A 3 13.04 -35.00 16.34
C ALA A 3 12.20 -33.87 16.93
N LEU A 4 12.87 -32.82 17.39
CA LEU A 4 12.29 -31.56 17.84
C LEU A 4 11.81 -30.78 16.61
N ALA A 5 10.54 -30.37 16.61
CA ALA A 5 10.03 -29.36 15.69
C ALA A 5 10.55 -27.97 16.14
N PRO A 6 11.01 -27.10 15.23
CA PRO A 6 11.34 -25.73 15.59
C PRO A 6 10.04 -24.98 15.89
N CYS A 7 10.00 -24.38 17.07
CA CYS A 7 8.96 -23.48 17.54
C CYS A 7 9.04 -22.19 16.71
N LEU A 8 8.03 -21.93 15.87
CA LEU A 8 7.86 -20.65 15.21
C LEU A 8 7.50 -19.63 16.30
N VAL A 9 8.39 -18.69 16.56
CA VAL A 9 8.13 -17.59 17.49
C VAL A 9 7.31 -16.57 16.75
N VAL A 10 5.99 -16.58 16.97
CA VAL A 10 5.12 -15.44 16.66
C VAL A 10 5.51 -14.33 17.64
N LEU A 11 6.34 -13.39 17.18
CA LEU A 11 6.67 -12.22 17.97
C LEU A 11 5.61 -11.15 17.71
N ALA A 12 4.57 -11.12 18.55
CA ALA A 12 3.74 -9.95 18.71
C ALA A 12 4.61 -8.80 19.24
N GLN A 13 5.00 -7.85 18.39
CA GLN A 13 5.62 -6.62 18.87
C GLN A 13 4.54 -5.55 19.10
N ALA A 14 4.40 -5.20 20.37
CA ALA A 14 3.73 -4.00 20.82
C ALA A 14 4.47 -2.78 20.27
N ILE A 15 3.74 -1.89 19.61
CA ILE A 15 4.21 -0.53 19.28
C ILE A 15 4.42 0.21 20.59
N GLY A 16 5.68 0.26 21.04
CA GLY A 16 6.10 1.11 22.14
C GLY A 16 6.26 2.54 21.63
N CYS A 17 5.34 3.43 21.99
CA CYS A 17 5.57 4.86 21.91
C CYS A 17 6.81 5.20 22.76
N GLY A 18 7.88 5.66 22.11
CA GLY A 18 9.05 6.17 22.80
C GLY A 18 8.74 7.50 23.47
N ASP A 19 8.64 7.49 24.80
CA ASP A 19 8.70 8.69 25.62
C ASP A 19 10.09 9.34 25.51
N GLY A 20 10.13 10.54 24.93
CA GLY A 20 11.29 11.40 24.92
C GLY A 20 11.65 11.85 26.34
N SER A 21 12.87 11.55 26.76
CA SER A 21 13.41 11.93 28.06
C SER A 21 13.54 13.45 28.19
N THR A 22 13.09 13.97 29.32
CA THR A 22 13.27 15.32 29.79
C THR A 22 14.69 15.58 30.31
N SER A 23 15.29 16.68 29.86
CA SER A 23 16.22 17.56 30.61
C SER A 23 16.41 18.81 29.74
N GLY A 24 16.33 20.06 30.17
CA GLY A 24 16.19 20.70 31.46
C GLY A 24 16.88 22.06 31.32
N GLU A 25 16.11 23.15 31.53
CA GLU A 25 16.59 24.51 31.87
C GLU A 25 17.29 25.34 30.75
N THR A 26 17.15 26.67 30.60
CA THR A 26 16.48 27.76 31.33
C THR A 26 16.39 29.02 30.44
N GLY A 27 15.37 29.86 30.67
CA GLY A 27 15.53 31.33 30.76
C GLY A 27 15.34 32.19 29.52
N GLY A 28 14.40 33.16 29.60
CA GLY A 28 14.49 34.40 28.83
C GLY A 28 13.16 35.02 28.40
N ALA A 29 12.62 35.92 29.21
CA ALA A 29 11.43 36.72 28.94
C ALA A 29 11.62 37.74 27.79
N GLY A 30 10.53 38.08 27.09
CA GLY A 30 10.47 39.23 26.19
C GLY A 30 9.06 39.50 25.66
N ALA A 31 8.46 40.60 26.12
CA ALA A 31 7.10 41.04 25.86
C ALA A 31 6.98 41.94 24.59
N GLY A 32 5.74 42.12 24.12
CA GLY A 32 5.30 43.16 23.16
C GLY A 32 4.59 42.54 21.95
N GLY A 33 3.27 42.64 21.76
CA GLY A 33 2.56 43.86 21.35
C GLY A 33 2.81 44.10 19.84
N SER A 34 1.86 44.24 18.93
CA SER A 34 0.46 44.64 18.99
C SER A 34 -0.19 44.31 17.63
N ALA A 35 -1.50 44.10 17.63
CA ALA A 35 -2.32 43.96 16.43
C ALA A 35 -2.44 45.30 15.66
N THR A 36 -2.56 45.24 14.33
CA THR A 36 -3.38 46.21 13.57
C THR A 36 -3.85 45.59 12.25
N THR A 37 -5.15 45.32 12.20
CA THR A 37 -6.00 45.20 11.00
C THR A 37 -6.09 46.54 10.27
N MET A 38 -6.28 46.54 8.94
CA MET A 38 -7.13 47.51 8.19
C MET A 38 -7.27 47.08 6.72
N THR A 39 -8.44 46.50 6.46
CA THR A 39 -9.41 46.62 5.35
C THR A 39 -9.06 47.31 4.02
N SER A 40 -9.60 46.67 2.97
CA SER A 40 -9.79 46.98 1.57
C SER A 40 -10.40 48.35 1.20
N ALA A 41 -10.15 48.79 -0.04
CA ALA A 41 -11.09 49.61 -0.82
C ALA A 41 -10.97 49.36 -2.34
N SER A 42 -12.13 49.11 -2.96
CA SER A 42 -12.39 48.95 -4.38
C SER A 42 -12.92 50.23 -5.04
N SER A 43 -12.68 50.41 -6.34
CA SER A 43 -13.60 51.01 -7.35
C SER A 43 -12.79 51.27 -8.63
N GLY A 44 -13.27 51.16 -9.87
CA GLY A 44 -14.56 50.79 -10.45
C GLY A 44 -14.58 51.18 -11.94
N GLY A 45 -15.30 50.41 -12.77
CA GLY A 45 -16.00 50.88 -13.98
C GLY A 45 -15.28 50.89 -15.34
N GLY A 46 -15.73 50.03 -16.27
CA GLY A 46 -15.46 50.07 -17.73
C GLY A 46 -16.32 51.12 -18.49
N PRO A 47 -16.73 50.95 -19.78
CA PRO A 47 -16.70 49.73 -20.61
C PRO A 47 -16.37 49.89 -22.13
N ALA A 48 -16.39 48.73 -22.82
CA ALA A 48 -16.93 48.41 -24.16
C ALA A 48 -16.05 48.51 -25.45
N GLY A 49 -16.00 47.38 -26.20
CA GLY A 49 -16.11 47.40 -27.67
C GLY A 49 -15.38 46.31 -28.50
N GLY A 50 -16.10 45.26 -28.92
CA GLY A 50 -15.98 44.53 -30.22
C GLY A 50 -14.89 43.45 -30.37
N SER A 51 -15.20 42.14 -30.33
CA SER A 51 -15.79 41.24 -31.35
C SER A 51 -14.77 40.51 -32.25
N GLY A 52 -14.75 39.17 -32.20
CA GLY A 52 -14.04 38.32 -33.17
C GLY A 52 -13.89 36.86 -32.73
N ALA A 53 -14.66 35.97 -33.36
CA ALA A 53 -14.91 34.56 -33.05
C ALA A 53 -13.72 33.58 -33.15
N GLY A 54 -13.83 32.43 -32.46
CA GLY A 54 -13.21 31.18 -32.89
C GLY A 54 -12.99 30.09 -31.82
N GLY A 55 -13.99 29.21 -31.61
CA GLY A 55 -13.79 27.80 -31.21
C GLY A 55 -13.96 27.43 -29.73
N ASP A 56 -15.17 27.01 -29.36
CA ASP A 56 -15.50 26.44 -28.05
C ASP A 56 -15.44 24.90 -28.05
N ALA A 57 -15.16 24.38 -26.84
CA ALA A 57 -15.32 23.02 -26.33
C ALA A 57 -14.36 21.94 -26.87
N GLY A 58 -13.56 21.26 -26.04
CA GLY A 58 -13.84 20.83 -24.68
C GLY A 58 -14.28 19.36 -24.70
N GLY A 59 -13.31 18.45 -24.65
CA GLY A 59 -13.53 17.02 -24.51
C GLY A 59 -12.52 16.44 -23.53
N ALA A 60 -12.85 16.51 -22.24
CA ALA A 60 -12.21 15.69 -21.21
C ALA A 60 -12.61 14.22 -21.44
N PRO A 61 -11.74 13.23 -21.20
CA PRO A 61 -12.20 11.90 -20.86
C PRO A 61 -12.45 11.90 -19.35
N GLY A 62 -13.66 12.32 -18.99
CA GLY A 62 -14.26 12.01 -17.70
C GLY A 62 -15.33 10.95 -17.91
N ASP A 63 -15.18 9.86 -17.16
CA ASP A 63 -16.21 8.98 -16.61
C ASP A 63 -16.56 7.66 -17.33
N GLY A 64 -16.52 6.60 -16.52
CA GLY A 64 -17.66 5.69 -16.37
C GLY A 64 -17.86 4.60 -17.41
N GLY A 65 -16.96 3.61 -17.46
CA GLY A 65 -17.23 2.37 -18.20
C GLY A 65 -16.11 1.35 -18.07
N ALA A 66 -15.94 0.76 -16.90
CA ALA A 66 -15.14 -0.46 -16.76
C ALA A 66 -15.85 -1.60 -17.52
N GLY A 67 -15.59 -1.70 -18.83
CA GLY A 67 -15.46 -3.01 -19.44
C GLY A 67 -14.39 -3.81 -18.68
N PRO A 68 -14.30 -5.14 -18.83
CA PRO A 68 -13.22 -5.87 -18.20
C PRO A 68 -11.91 -5.32 -18.78
N GLU A 69 -11.21 -4.47 -18.02
CA GLU A 69 -9.84 -4.11 -18.35
C GLU A 69 -9.11 -5.44 -18.51
N THR A 70 -8.56 -5.66 -19.70
CA THR A 70 -7.81 -6.89 -19.95
C THR A 70 -6.70 -6.94 -18.94
N CYS A 71 -6.72 -7.95 -18.06
CA CYS A 71 -5.72 -8.07 -17.02
C CYS A 71 -4.38 -8.45 -17.68
N VAL A 72 -3.50 -7.46 -17.83
CA VAL A 72 -2.13 -7.62 -18.33
C VAL A 72 -1.22 -7.61 -17.12
N ARG A 73 -0.29 -8.57 -17.02
CA ARG A 73 0.66 -8.69 -15.92
C ARG A 73 1.40 -7.37 -15.68
N PRO A 74 1.30 -6.78 -14.48
CA PRO A 74 2.08 -5.60 -14.12
C PRO A 74 3.58 -5.86 -14.14
N THR A 75 4.35 -4.87 -14.56
CA THR A 75 5.81 -4.84 -14.63
C THR A 75 6.26 -3.38 -14.54
N ALA A 76 7.54 -3.13 -14.28
CA ALA A 76 8.11 -1.78 -14.32
C ALA A 76 7.93 -1.03 -15.67
N LEU A 77 7.51 -1.70 -16.75
CA LEU A 77 7.25 -1.06 -18.05
C LEU A 77 5.81 -0.54 -18.20
N ASN A 78 4.86 -1.03 -17.41
CA ASN A 78 3.43 -0.68 -17.51
C ASN A 78 2.83 -0.20 -16.19
N THR A 79 3.62 -0.11 -15.13
CA THR A 79 3.29 0.55 -13.86
C THR A 79 4.26 1.68 -13.56
N GLY A 80 3.94 2.48 -12.54
CA GLY A 80 4.79 3.58 -12.10
C GLY A 80 4.49 4.87 -12.86
N VAL A 81 5.45 5.80 -12.84
CA VAL A 81 5.30 7.09 -13.51
C VAL A 81 5.18 6.89 -15.02
N PRO A 82 4.14 7.42 -15.70
CA PRO A 82 3.98 7.23 -17.13
C PRO A 82 5.17 7.81 -17.91
N PRO A 83 5.70 7.09 -18.91
CA PRO A 83 6.81 7.57 -19.72
C PRO A 83 6.56 8.96 -20.33
N GLY A 84 7.54 9.85 -20.22
CA GLY A 84 7.45 11.22 -20.72
C GLY A 84 6.78 12.22 -19.76
N THR A 85 6.38 11.79 -18.56
CA THR A 85 5.94 12.71 -17.50
C THR A 85 7.11 13.61 -17.08
N VAL A 86 6.87 14.93 -17.05
CA VAL A 86 7.83 15.90 -16.54
C VAL A 86 7.60 16.06 -15.05
N LEU A 87 8.52 15.55 -14.24
CA LEU A 87 8.41 15.63 -12.78
C LEU A 87 9.03 16.94 -12.24
N THR A 88 8.40 17.49 -11.22
CA THR A 88 8.89 18.64 -10.46
C THR A 88 9.65 18.13 -9.22
N PRO A 89 10.97 18.37 -9.10
CA PRO A 89 11.73 17.97 -7.93
C PRO A 89 11.21 18.64 -6.65
N GLN A 90 11.12 17.86 -5.57
CA GLN A 90 10.80 18.31 -4.23
C GLN A 90 11.64 17.54 -3.21
N ASP A 91 12.04 18.22 -2.14
CA ASP A 91 12.86 17.65 -1.08
C ASP A 91 12.13 17.76 0.27
N GLY A 92 12.31 16.74 1.11
CA GLY A 92 11.72 16.66 2.43
C GLY A 92 10.29 16.10 2.44
N ASP A 93 9.80 15.81 3.63
CA ASP A 93 8.48 15.17 3.77
C ASP A 93 7.32 16.14 3.50
N ILE A 94 6.24 15.60 2.94
CA ILE A 94 5.00 16.34 2.69
C ILE A 94 3.91 15.84 3.63
N THR A 95 3.39 16.72 4.50
CA THR A 95 2.18 16.44 5.27
C THR A 95 0.96 17.10 4.61
N VAL A 96 0.02 16.28 4.17
CA VAL A 96 -1.23 16.71 3.53
C VAL A 96 -2.34 16.82 4.58
N THR A 97 -2.70 18.04 4.95
CA THR A 97 -3.73 18.34 5.97
C THR A 97 -5.02 18.92 5.40
N LYS A 98 -5.08 19.12 4.08
CA LYS A 98 -6.22 19.72 3.39
C LYS A 98 -6.94 18.70 2.51
N ASP A 99 -8.25 18.56 2.72
CA ASP A 99 -9.11 17.69 1.92
C ASP A 99 -9.06 18.06 0.43
N GLY A 100 -9.09 17.05 -0.44
CA GLY A 100 -9.06 17.23 -1.89
C GLY A 100 -7.70 17.66 -2.44
N THR A 101 -6.62 17.57 -1.66
CA THR A 101 -5.27 17.89 -2.14
C THR A 101 -4.85 16.92 -3.24
N ILE A 102 -4.21 17.44 -4.28
CA ILE A 102 -3.66 16.66 -5.38
C ILE A 102 -2.15 16.90 -5.45
N LEU A 103 -1.38 15.83 -5.31
CA LEU A 103 0.05 15.77 -5.62
C LEU A 103 0.19 15.12 -7.00
N ASP A 104 0.72 15.85 -7.98
CA ASP A 104 0.73 15.43 -9.38
C ASP A 104 2.07 15.76 -10.01
N ALA A 105 2.68 14.78 -10.67
CA ALA A 105 3.95 14.93 -11.38
C ALA A 105 5.07 15.52 -10.50
N ILE A 106 5.22 15.01 -9.27
CA ILE A 106 6.32 15.38 -8.37
C ILE A 106 7.38 14.29 -8.33
N ASP A 107 8.65 14.68 -8.19
CA ASP A 107 9.77 13.78 -7.88
C ASP A 107 10.24 14.11 -6.45
N LEU A 108 9.74 13.36 -5.48
CA LEU A 108 9.92 13.63 -4.05
C LEU A 108 11.10 12.82 -3.49
N ASP A 109 12.09 13.51 -2.94
CA ASP A 109 13.07 12.94 -2.02
C ASP A 109 12.58 13.12 -0.57
N GLY A 110 11.69 12.22 -0.16
CA GLY A 110 10.97 12.29 1.11
C GLY A 110 9.74 11.38 1.13
N SER A 111 9.00 11.42 2.24
CA SER A 111 7.76 10.65 2.46
C SER A 111 6.52 11.53 2.39
N VAL A 112 5.35 10.92 2.20
CA VAL A 112 4.06 11.63 2.22
C VAL A 112 3.22 11.14 3.40
N TYR A 113 2.77 12.07 4.24
CA TYR A 113 1.87 11.81 5.36
C TYR A 113 0.51 12.43 5.08
N ILE A 114 -0.55 11.63 5.03
CA ILE A 114 -1.90 12.06 4.65
C ILE A 114 -2.78 12.10 5.90
N GLU A 115 -3.20 13.31 6.28
CA GLU A 115 -4.10 13.58 7.39
C GLU A 115 -5.43 14.20 6.91
N ALA A 116 -5.79 13.97 5.64
CA ALA A 116 -6.92 14.60 4.99
C ALA A 116 -7.70 13.60 4.11
N LYS A 117 -8.91 14.00 3.70
CA LYS A 117 -9.81 13.21 2.85
C LYS A 117 -9.60 13.51 1.38
N ASP A 118 -9.97 12.55 0.53
CA ASP A 118 -10.08 12.70 -0.91
C ASP A 118 -8.76 13.18 -1.56
N VAL A 119 -7.63 12.75 -1.00
CA VAL A 119 -6.30 13.09 -1.49
C VAL A 119 -5.95 12.23 -2.70
N THR A 120 -5.44 12.86 -3.76
CA THR A 120 -4.92 12.14 -4.93
C THR A 120 -3.42 12.35 -5.04
N ILE A 121 -2.66 11.28 -5.12
CA ILE A 121 -1.25 11.28 -5.53
C ILE A 121 -1.20 10.58 -6.88
N ARG A 122 -0.71 11.27 -7.92
CA ARG A 122 -0.64 10.67 -9.24
C ARG A 122 0.60 11.02 -10.03
N ARG A 123 1.01 10.13 -10.94
CA ARG A 123 2.13 10.35 -11.87
C ARG A 123 3.40 10.83 -11.16
N SER A 124 3.63 10.38 -9.94
CA SER A 124 4.66 10.92 -9.06
C SER A 124 5.66 9.86 -8.67
N ARG A 125 6.90 10.28 -8.44
CA ARG A 125 7.95 9.44 -7.86
C ARG A 125 8.16 9.84 -6.41
N ILE A 126 8.04 8.88 -5.50
CA ILE A 126 8.17 9.09 -4.05
C ILE A 126 9.26 8.15 -3.53
N ARG A 127 10.38 8.68 -3.05
CA ARG A 127 11.51 7.85 -2.57
C ARG A 127 11.29 7.25 -1.19
N GLY A 128 10.44 7.88 -0.37
CA GLY A 128 9.98 7.37 0.92
C GLY A 128 8.65 6.65 0.83
N GLY A 129 8.03 6.42 1.99
CA GLY A 129 6.71 5.80 2.09
C GLY A 129 5.56 6.79 1.96
N ILE A 130 4.35 6.26 1.78
CA ILE A 130 3.09 7.00 1.86
C ILE A 130 2.31 6.47 3.06
N GLU A 131 2.09 7.32 4.05
CA GLU A 131 1.34 7.01 5.28
C GLU A 131 -0.04 7.70 5.27
N ILE A 132 -1.11 6.94 5.50
CA ILE A 132 -2.50 7.34 5.33
C ILE A 132 -3.20 7.22 6.68
N GLY A 133 -3.42 8.38 7.29
CA GLY A 133 -3.94 8.51 8.64
C GLY A 133 -2.88 8.19 9.69
N HIS A 134 -3.07 8.76 10.86
CA HIS A 134 -2.24 8.49 12.03
C HIS A 134 -3.13 8.26 13.26
N TYR A 135 -2.67 7.39 14.16
CA TYR A 135 -3.31 7.20 15.46
C TYR A 135 -3.27 8.51 16.27
N PRO A 136 -4.32 8.89 17.01
CA PRO A 136 -5.56 8.14 17.26
C PRO A 136 -6.73 8.50 16.32
N THR A 137 -6.59 9.48 15.43
CA THR A 137 -7.75 10.12 14.78
C THR A 137 -8.15 9.51 13.44
N TYR A 138 -7.22 8.90 12.68
CA TYR A 138 -7.46 8.25 11.37
C TYR A 138 -8.53 8.92 10.50
N VAL A 139 -8.38 10.23 10.26
CA VAL A 139 -9.35 11.02 9.48
C VAL A 139 -9.26 10.82 7.97
N ALA A 140 -8.15 10.25 7.49
CA ALA A 140 -7.87 10.07 6.08
C ALA A 140 -8.77 8.96 5.47
N SER A 141 -9.38 9.30 4.33
CA SER A 141 -10.26 8.41 3.58
C SER A 141 -10.38 8.86 2.13
N GLY A 142 -10.71 7.95 1.21
CA GLY A 142 -10.86 8.30 -0.20
C GLY A 142 -9.52 8.65 -0.87
N VAL A 143 -8.42 8.09 -0.38
CA VAL A 143 -7.09 8.34 -0.94
C VAL A 143 -6.92 7.55 -2.24
N LEU A 144 -6.50 8.22 -3.31
CA LEU A 144 -6.13 7.61 -4.58
C LEU A 144 -4.63 7.78 -4.81
N ILE A 145 -3.93 6.68 -5.03
CA ILE A 145 -2.52 6.65 -5.43
C ILE A 145 -2.46 5.96 -6.80
N GLU A 146 -2.22 6.71 -7.87
CA GLU A 146 -2.27 6.17 -9.24
C GLU A 146 -1.05 6.53 -10.09
N ASP A 147 -0.54 5.55 -10.84
CA ASP A 147 0.60 5.76 -11.75
C ASP A 147 1.84 6.33 -11.03
N CYS A 148 2.16 5.80 -9.84
CA CYS A 148 3.27 6.28 -9.01
C CYS A 148 4.40 5.27 -8.91
N GLU A 149 5.65 5.76 -8.94
CA GLU A 149 6.83 5.02 -8.51
C GLU A 149 7.05 5.28 -7.02
N ILE A 150 7.06 4.25 -6.19
CA ILE A 150 7.19 4.35 -4.74
C ILE A 150 8.35 3.45 -4.31
N GLY A 151 9.40 4.06 -3.80
CA GLY A 151 10.63 3.38 -3.42
C GLY A 151 11.88 4.20 -3.76
N PRO A 152 12.99 3.94 -3.03
CA PRO A 152 14.24 4.66 -3.26
C PRO A 152 14.91 4.19 -4.55
N ASP A 153 15.74 5.04 -5.17
CA ASP A 153 16.55 4.68 -6.34
C ASP A 153 17.46 3.45 -6.08
N ALA A 154 17.88 3.25 -4.83
CA ALA A 154 18.63 2.09 -4.35
C ALA A 154 18.51 1.92 -2.83
N GLY A 155 18.77 0.72 -2.32
CA GLY A 155 18.82 0.45 -0.87
C GLY A 155 17.43 0.31 -0.23
N TYR A 156 17.35 0.66 1.06
CA TYR A 156 16.17 0.44 1.90
C TYR A 156 15.20 1.64 1.87
N GLY A 157 13.95 1.39 1.48
CA GLY A 157 12.89 2.41 1.44
C GLY A 157 12.24 2.70 2.79
N GLY A 158 12.51 1.88 3.80
CA GLY A 158 11.84 1.96 5.10
C GLY A 158 10.86 0.82 5.32
N VAL A 159 10.09 0.93 6.42
CA VAL A 159 9.24 -0.17 6.88
C VAL A 159 8.07 -0.39 5.93
N HIS A 160 7.40 0.68 5.49
CA HIS A 160 6.19 0.60 4.66
C HIS A 160 6.33 1.43 3.39
N GLY A 161 5.97 0.86 2.24
CA GLY A 161 5.80 1.63 1.00
C GLY A 161 4.48 2.39 0.97
N VAL A 162 3.37 1.70 1.19
CA VAL A 162 2.05 2.30 1.41
C VAL A 162 1.44 1.73 2.68
N TYR A 163 0.99 2.62 3.56
CA TYR A 163 0.33 2.34 4.82
C TYR A 163 -0.77 3.40 4.98
N ASP A 164 -1.97 3.18 5.47
CA ASP A 164 -2.47 2.00 6.17
C ASP A 164 -3.81 1.49 5.60
N ARG A 165 -4.78 2.39 5.43
CA ARG A 165 -6.18 2.04 5.18
C ARG A 165 -6.91 3.10 4.35
N ASN A 166 -8.10 2.77 3.85
CA ASN A 166 -8.98 3.68 3.11
C ASN A 166 -8.39 4.25 1.81
N PHE A 167 -7.70 3.42 1.03
CA PHE A 167 -7.05 3.85 -0.21
C PHE A 167 -7.30 2.94 -1.41
N THR A 168 -7.10 3.50 -2.60
CA THR A 168 -6.90 2.76 -3.83
C THR A 168 -5.48 2.99 -4.34
N LEU A 169 -4.72 1.92 -4.56
CA LEU A 169 -3.43 1.91 -5.23
C LEU A 169 -3.60 1.32 -6.63
N ARG A 170 -3.34 2.10 -7.67
CA ARG A 170 -3.64 1.72 -9.07
C ARG A 170 -2.44 1.94 -9.97
N ARG A 171 -2.08 0.94 -10.79
CA ARG A 171 -1.00 1.06 -11.81
C ARG A 171 0.33 1.59 -11.25
N SER A 172 0.57 1.36 -9.96
CA SER A 172 1.75 1.88 -9.28
C SER A 172 2.82 0.80 -9.16
N ASN A 173 4.06 1.24 -9.02
CA ASN A 173 5.24 0.40 -8.86
C ASN A 173 5.82 0.63 -7.46
N VAL A 174 5.82 -0.40 -6.62
CA VAL A 174 6.24 -0.33 -5.22
C VAL A 174 7.39 -1.30 -4.98
N HIS A 175 8.50 -0.81 -4.47
CA HIS A 175 9.70 -1.64 -4.36
C HIS A 175 10.62 -1.24 -3.22
N ASN A 176 11.49 -2.17 -2.81
CA ASN A 176 12.58 -1.93 -1.86
C ASN A 176 12.14 -1.57 -0.42
N PHE A 177 10.93 -1.95 -0.02
CA PHE A 177 10.46 -1.81 1.36
C PHE A 177 10.53 -3.13 2.11
N HIS A 178 10.54 -3.05 3.44
CA HIS A 178 10.30 -4.23 4.27
C HIS A 178 8.88 -4.77 4.04
N LEU A 179 7.88 -3.89 4.06
CA LEU A 179 6.49 -4.17 3.69
C LEU A 179 6.14 -3.29 2.50
N GLY A 180 5.89 -3.88 1.33
CA GLY A 180 5.52 -3.13 0.13
C GLY A 180 4.26 -2.31 0.38
N VAL A 181 3.17 -2.99 0.70
CA VAL A 181 1.89 -2.37 1.06
C VAL A 181 1.36 -3.00 2.33
N GLN A 182 1.24 -2.24 3.41
CA GLN A 182 0.44 -2.65 4.56
C GLN A 182 -0.96 -2.05 4.41
N ALA A 183 -1.91 -2.92 4.05
CA ALA A 183 -3.32 -2.62 3.89
C ALA A 183 -4.09 -3.22 5.07
N ASN A 184 -4.37 -2.45 6.12
CA ASN A 184 -5.07 -3.02 7.28
C ASN A 184 -6.60 -2.96 7.19
N SER A 185 -7.17 -2.09 6.35
CA SER A 185 -8.63 -2.01 6.18
C SER A 185 -9.04 -1.20 4.94
N ASN A 186 -10.14 -1.59 4.29
CA ASN A 186 -10.78 -0.82 3.21
C ASN A 186 -9.77 -0.35 2.13
N ALA A 187 -9.09 -1.30 1.51
CA ALA A 187 -8.04 -1.05 0.54
C ALA A 187 -8.29 -1.80 -0.76
N THR A 188 -8.07 -1.12 -1.89
CA THR A 188 -8.03 -1.74 -3.22
C THR A 188 -6.65 -1.53 -3.81
N ILE A 189 -5.99 -2.62 -4.19
CA ILE A 189 -4.72 -2.62 -4.89
C ILE A 189 -4.98 -3.26 -6.25
N GLU A 190 -4.77 -2.51 -7.32
CA GLU A 190 -5.09 -3.00 -8.66
C GLU A 190 -4.07 -2.61 -9.71
N HIS A 191 -3.84 -3.53 -10.66
CA HIS A 191 -2.94 -3.32 -11.79
C HIS A 191 -1.52 -2.86 -11.38
N SER A 192 -1.09 -3.17 -10.15
CA SER A 192 0.14 -2.63 -9.57
C SER A 192 1.23 -3.69 -9.49
N TYR A 193 2.48 -3.25 -9.48
CA TYR A 193 3.65 -4.11 -9.35
C TYR A 193 4.29 -3.87 -7.98
N ILE A 194 4.35 -4.91 -7.14
CA ILE A 194 4.98 -4.85 -5.82
C ILE A 194 6.10 -5.88 -5.79
N HIS A 195 7.34 -5.45 -5.64
CA HIS A 195 8.48 -6.33 -5.88
C HIS A 195 9.73 -5.93 -5.09
N HIS A 196 10.78 -6.73 -5.18
CA HIS A 196 12.06 -6.42 -4.52
C HIS A 196 11.92 -6.19 -3.01
N PRO A 197 11.55 -7.24 -2.23
CA PRO A 197 11.46 -7.11 -0.79
C PRO A 197 12.83 -6.73 -0.24
N TYR A 198 12.80 -5.89 0.79
CA TYR A 198 13.95 -5.57 1.58
C TYR A 198 13.84 -6.28 2.94
N ALA A 199 14.16 -7.57 2.95
CA ALA A 199 14.18 -8.37 4.18
C ALA A 199 15.41 -7.99 5.01
N ASN A 200 15.25 -7.65 6.29
CA ASN A 200 16.37 -7.44 7.20
C ASN A 200 16.51 -8.65 8.11
N LEU A 201 17.58 -9.41 7.92
CA LEU A 201 17.81 -10.66 8.65
C LEU A 201 18.38 -10.41 10.06
N GLU A 202 18.82 -9.19 10.40
CA GLU A 202 19.39 -8.88 11.73
C GLU A 202 18.32 -8.64 12.81
N ASP A 203 17.15 -8.14 12.44
CA ASP A 203 15.99 -7.92 13.32
C ASP A 203 14.88 -8.99 13.14
N GLY A 204 15.03 -9.90 12.17
CA GLY A 204 14.09 -10.99 11.91
C GLY A 204 12.90 -10.56 11.05
N HIS A 205 13.06 -9.51 10.25
CA HIS A 205 12.02 -8.91 9.43
C HIS A 205 12.03 -9.53 8.02
N GLU A 206 10.95 -10.27 7.71
CA GLU A 206 11.00 -11.30 6.66
C GLU A 206 10.62 -10.79 5.24
N GLY A 207 10.28 -9.51 5.04
CA GLY A 207 10.03 -8.94 3.70
C GLY A 207 8.68 -9.39 3.10
N ILE A 208 7.65 -8.55 3.12
CA ILE A 208 6.29 -8.92 2.69
C ILE A 208 5.80 -7.98 1.59
N GLY A 209 5.19 -8.55 0.55
CA GLY A 209 4.64 -7.77 -0.56
C GLY A 209 3.44 -6.94 -0.12
N VAL A 210 2.37 -7.64 0.26
CA VAL A 210 1.15 -7.05 0.81
C VAL A 210 0.82 -7.68 2.15
N MET A 211 0.60 -6.87 3.17
CA MET A 211 0.25 -7.34 4.51
C MET A 211 -1.06 -6.73 4.97
N SER A 212 -1.84 -7.50 5.71
CA SER A 212 -2.99 -6.99 6.48
C SER A 212 -2.95 -7.51 7.90
N TYR A 213 -3.26 -6.63 8.84
CA TYR A 213 -3.22 -6.92 10.26
C TYR A 213 -4.58 -6.59 10.92
N ALA A 214 -5.30 -7.61 11.37
CA ALA A 214 -6.45 -7.43 12.28
C ALA A 214 -5.94 -7.10 13.71
N PRO A 215 -6.61 -6.22 14.48
CA PRO A 215 -8.04 -5.86 14.42
C PRO A 215 -8.32 -4.46 13.84
N PHE A 216 -7.48 -3.95 12.94
CA PHE A 216 -7.49 -2.53 12.55
C PHE A 216 -8.68 -2.07 11.67
N GLY A 217 -9.84 -2.74 11.71
CA GLY A 217 -11.12 -2.25 11.22
C GLY A 217 -11.75 -3.14 10.13
N PRO A 218 -13.08 -3.18 9.99
CA PRO A 218 -13.79 -4.27 9.30
C PRO A 218 -13.80 -4.18 7.76
N GLY A 219 -13.10 -3.24 7.13
CA GLY A 219 -13.16 -3.05 5.68
C GLY A 219 -12.51 -4.17 4.88
N SER A 220 -13.04 -4.44 3.69
CA SER A 220 -12.49 -5.45 2.76
C SER A 220 -11.13 -5.05 2.19
N ILE A 221 -10.37 -6.04 1.75
CA ILE A 221 -9.14 -5.87 0.99
C ILE A 221 -9.30 -6.56 -0.35
N THR A 222 -9.04 -5.82 -1.43
CA THR A 222 -9.07 -6.35 -2.79
C THR A 222 -7.72 -6.18 -3.45
N LEU A 223 -7.14 -7.30 -3.91
CA LEU A 223 -6.02 -7.35 -4.82
C LEU A 223 -6.54 -7.84 -6.16
N PHE A 224 -6.52 -6.97 -7.18
CA PHE A 224 -6.98 -7.28 -8.52
C PHE A 224 -5.89 -7.03 -9.57
N CYS A 225 -5.52 -8.05 -10.34
CA CYS A 225 -4.60 -7.91 -11.46
C CYS A 225 -3.23 -7.33 -11.09
N ASN A 226 -2.69 -7.65 -9.91
CA ASN A 226 -1.37 -7.20 -9.49
C ASN A 226 -0.30 -8.23 -9.85
N ASP A 227 0.96 -7.81 -9.94
CA ASP A 227 2.10 -8.72 -9.85
C ASP A 227 2.82 -8.43 -8.53
N VAL A 228 2.90 -9.42 -7.64
CA VAL A 228 3.54 -9.31 -6.33
C VAL A 228 4.67 -10.32 -6.25
N ASP A 229 5.88 -9.86 -6.57
CA ASP A 229 7.06 -10.70 -6.75
C ASP A 229 8.09 -10.49 -5.64
N MET A 230 8.00 -11.34 -4.64
CA MET A 230 8.91 -11.43 -3.49
C MET A 230 10.05 -12.45 -3.73
N GLY A 231 10.18 -12.98 -4.94
CA GLY A 231 11.16 -14.00 -5.29
C GLY A 231 12.55 -13.44 -5.62
N VAL A 232 12.64 -12.13 -5.87
CA VAL A 232 13.89 -11.43 -6.18
C VAL A 232 14.08 -10.30 -5.18
N PRO A 233 15.12 -10.28 -4.33
CA PRO A 233 15.36 -9.21 -3.37
C PRO A 233 15.69 -7.87 -4.03
N ALA A 234 15.58 -6.79 -3.25
CA ALA A 234 16.07 -5.48 -3.63
C ALA A 234 17.53 -5.51 -4.11
N PRO A 235 17.86 -4.80 -5.22
CA PRO A 235 19.24 -4.56 -5.60
C PRO A 235 19.99 -3.91 -4.42
N ASP A 236 21.13 -4.50 -4.06
CA ASP A 236 21.96 -4.09 -2.91
C ASP A 236 21.32 -4.27 -1.52
N GLY A 237 20.17 -4.95 -1.43
CA GLY A 237 19.57 -5.38 -0.18
C GLY A 237 20.21 -6.66 0.40
N PRO A 238 19.87 -7.05 1.64
CA PRO A 238 20.34 -8.30 2.23
C PRO A 238 19.92 -9.49 1.38
N GLU A 239 20.76 -10.54 1.34
CA GLU A 239 20.39 -11.78 0.67
C GLU A 239 19.18 -12.41 1.37
N GLY A 240 18.08 -12.61 0.64
CA GLY A 240 16.89 -13.29 1.16
C GLY A 240 15.71 -13.11 0.22
N VAL A 241 14.90 -14.16 0.02
CA VAL A 241 13.56 -13.98 -0.56
C VAL A 241 12.64 -13.41 0.51
N GLY A 242 11.59 -12.68 0.10
CA GLY A 242 10.57 -12.24 1.06
C GLY A 242 9.84 -13.42 1.69
N ASN A 243 9.09 -13.15 2.77
CA ASN A 243 8.29 -14.11 3.52
C ASN A 243 7.02 -14.54 2.81
N ALA A 244 6.36 -13.57 2.16
CA ALA A 244 5.08 -13.79 1.52
C ALA A 244 4.79 -12.66 0.52
N SER A 245 4.15 -13.00 -0.59
CA SER A 245 3.54 -11.99 -1.46
C SER A 245 2.30 -11.39 -0.81
N TYR A 246 1.52 -12.22 -0.12
CA TYR A 246 0.41 -11.75 0.72
C TYR A 246 0.46 -12.43 2.09
N GLU A 247 0.34 -11.65 3.16
CA GLU A 247 0.22 -12.15 4.53
C GLU A 247 -0.92 -11.45 5.29
N GLY A 248 -1.92 -12.24 5.69
CA GLY A 248 -2.97 -11.83 6.61
C GLY A 248 -2.71 -12.42 7.99
N VAL A 249 -2.53 -11.57 8.99
CA VAL A 249 -2.32 -11.95 10.39
C VAL A 249 -3.39 -11.37 11.31
N ASP A 250 -3.66 -12.07 12.41
CA ASP A 250 -4.61 -11.66 13.44
C ASP A 250 -3.93 -11.66 14.82
N GLN A 251 -4.40 -10.78 15.71
CA GLN A 251 -4.22 -10.94 17.15
C GLN A 251 -5.51 -11.52 17.74
N ASP A 252 -5.39 -12.75 18.25
CA ASP A 252 -6.42 -13.49 19.00
C ASP A 252 -7.46 -12.57 19.69
N GLY A 253 -8.63 -12.41 19.07
CA GLY A 253 -9.80 -11.76 19.68
C GLY A 253 -10.31 -10.47 19.03
N GLY A 254 -9.80 -10.07 17.86
CA GLY A 254 -10.39 -9.01 17.03
C GLY A 254 -11.73 -9.39 16.39
N ASP A 255 -12.56 -8.39 16.05
CA ASP A 255 -13.66 -8.62 15.11
C ASP A 255 -13.06 -8.95 13.73
N PRO A 256 -13.62 -9.94 12.99
CA PRO A 256 -13.10 -10.29 11.68
C PRO A 256 -13.16 -9.08 10.73
N LEU A 257 -12.15 -8.97 9.87
CA LEU A 257 -12.21 -8.13 8.66
C LEU A 257 -13.37 -8.62 7.77
N ALA A 258 -13.83 -7.77 6.84
CA ALA A 258 -14.85 -8.17 5.87
C ALA A 258 -14.29 -9.21 4.88
N ASP A 259 -14.14 -8.84 3.61
CA ASP A 259 -13.77 -9.80 2.57
C ASP A 259 -12.32 -9.60 2.13
N LEU A 260 -11.61 -10.71 1.93
CA LEU A 260 -10.36 -10.73 1.18
C LEU A 260 -10.64 -11.24 -0.24
N VAL A 261 -10.34 -10.41 -1.24
CA VAL A 261 -10.49 -10.74 -2.65
C VAL A 261 -9.12 -10.73 -3.32
N LEU A 262 -8.70 -11.89 -3.80
CA LEU A 262 -7.51 -12.11 -4.62
C LEU A 262 -8.00 -12.53 -6.02
N ASP A 263 -8.06 -11.60 -6.96
CA ASP A 263 -8.55 -11.83 -8.32
C ASP A 263 -7.47 -11.56 -9.38
N ARG A 264 -7.16 -12.58 -10.18
CA ARG A 264 -6.28 -12.48 -11.37
C ARG A 264 -4.89 -11.86 -11.10
N ASN A 265 -4.34 -12.06 -9.91
CA ASN A 265 -2.99 -11.61 -9.57
C ASN A 265 -1.92 -12.63 -9.99
N TRP A 266 -0.68 -12.17 -10.11
CA TRP A 266 0.52 -12.98 -10.12
C TRP A 266 1.20 -12.86 -8.76
N PHE A 267 1.50 -14.00 -8.13
CA PHE A 267 2.20 -14.05 -6.86
C PHE A 267 3.46 -14.91 -6.99
N ASN A 268 4.58 -14.44 -6.47
CA ASN A 268 5.83 -15.21 -6.48
C ASN A 268 6.70 -14.85 -5.28
N GLY A 269 7.53 -15.79 -4.82
CA GLY A 269 8.34 -15.62 -3.61
C GLY A 269 7.61 -16.08 -2.35
N GLY A 270 8.32 -16.06 -1.23
CA GLY A 270 7.75 -16.40 0.07
C GLY A 270 8.30 -17.67 0.71
N SER A 271 8.17 -17.74 2.03
CA SER A 271 8.01 -18.98 2.79
C SER A 271 6.78 -19.73 2.30
N TYR A 272 5.60 -19.13 2.50
CA TYR A 272 4.40 -19.43 1.76
C TYR A 272 4.05 -18.21 0.91
N THR A 273 3.77 -18.39 -0.38
CA THR A 273 3.53 -17.24 -1.26
C THR A 273 2.31 -16.42 -0.82
N VAL A 274 1.25 -17.09 -0.41
CA VAL A 274 0.06 -16.48 0.19
C VAL A 274 -0.19 -17.12 1.55
N TYR A 275 -0.32 -16.31 2.60
CA TYR A 275 -0.61 -16.74 3.97
C TYR A 275 -1.90 -16.08 4.45
N VAL A 276 -2.91 -16.89 4.76
CA VAL A 276 -4.25 -16.42 5.15
C VAL A 276 -4.74 -17.20 6.38
N LEU A 277 -5.23 -16.45 7.37
CA LEU A 277 -5.87 -16.98 8.58
C LEU A 277 -7.40 -16.74 8.57
N ASP A 278 -8.08 -17.11 9.65
CA ASP A 278 -9.54 -17.13 9.80
C ASP A 278 -10.20 -15.81 10.22
N HIS A 279 -9.47 -14.69 10.19
CA HIS A 279 -10.00 -13.36 10.55
C HIS A 279 -10.78 -12.68 9.41
N TRP A 280 -11.18 -13.41 8.37
CA TRP A 280 -11.99 -12.91 7.26
C TRP A 280 -13.42 -13.44 7.32
N GLN A 281 -14.41 -12.58 7.03
CA GLN A 281 -15.79 -13.03 6.78
C GLN A 281 -15.84 -13.98 5.57
N SER A 282 -15.08 -13.67 4.52
CA SER A 282 -14.90 -14.55 3.37
C SER A 282 -13.58 -14.30 2.65
N VAL A 283 -13.06 -15.34 2.01
CA VAL A 283 -11.88 -15.28 1.16
C VAL A 283 -12.26 -15.74 -0.24
N THR A 284 -11.94 -14.94 -1.25
CA THR A 284 -12.10 -15.30 -2.66
C THR A 284 -10.74 -15.29 -3.34
N ALA A 285 -10.31 -16.43 -3.87
CA ALA A 285 -9.12 -16.56 -4.70
C ALA A 285 -9.54 -17.08 -6.08
N THR A 286 -9.53 -16.20 -7.09
CA THR A 286 -9.98 -16.53 -8.45
C THR A 286 -8.96 -16.12 -9.50
N GLY A 287 -8.65 -17.02 -10.44
CA GLY A 287 -7.89 -16.67 -11.65
C GLY A 287 -6.44 -16.26 -11.41
N ASN A 288 -5.90 -16.45 -10.21
CA ASN A 288 -4.54 -16.01 -9.90
C ASN A 288 -3.50 -17.00 -10.46
N ARG A 289 -2.26 -16.53 -10.59
CA ARG A 289 -1.11 -17.30 -11.03
C ARG A 289 0.01 -17.24 -10.02
N TRP A 290 0.72 -18.35 -9.83
CA TRP A 290 1.81 -18.47 -8.86
C TRP A 290 3.11 -18.85 -9.53
N GLY A 291 4.20 -18.19 -9.16
CA GLY A 291 5.52 -18.71 -9.45
C GLY A 291 5.89 -19.91 -8.56
N HIS A 292 6.97 -20.59 -8.92
CA HIS A 292 7.49 -21.75 -8.17
C HIS A 292 8.48 -21.37 -7.06
N VAL A 293 8.74 -20.08 -6.85
CA VAL A 293 9.65 -19.62 -5.81
C VAL A 293 8.89 -19.54 -4.49
N ALA A 294 8.82 -20.66 -3.76
CA ALA A 294 8.28 -20.70 -2.40
C ALA A 294 9.01 -21.77 -1.56
N ALA A 295 9.30 -21.49 -0.29
CA ALA A 295 10.02 -22.44 0.57
C ALA A 295 9.17 -23.63 1.03
N TYR A 296 7.90 -23.38 1.36
CA TYR A 296 6.97 -24.38 1.89
C TYR A 296 5.80 -24.68 0.94
N GLY A 297 5.37 -23.71 0.14
CA GLY A 297 4.33 -23.91 -0.87
C GLY A 297 3.60 -22.62 -1.26
N PRO A 298 2.66 -22.71 -2.22
CA PRO A 298 1.99 -21.54 -2.78
C PRO A 298 0.97 -20.88 -1.83
N LEU A 299 0.43 -21.65 -0.87
CA LEU A 299 -0.63 -21.18 0.03
C LEU A 299 -0.53 -21.83 1.41
N HIS A 300 -0.63 -21.00 2.45
CA HIS A 300 -0.99 -21.41 3.80
C HIS A 300 -2.39 -20.89 4.10
N TYR A 301 -3.29 -21.78 4.50
CA TYR A 301 -4.70 -21.47 4.76
C TYR A 301 -5.18 -22.26 5.98
N THR A 302 -5.34 -21.60 7.13
CA THR A 302 -5.69 -22.27 8.39
C THR A 302 -6.55 -21.38 9.30
N ALA A 303 -7.14 -21.99 10.31
CA ALA A 303 -7.70 -21.27 11.45
C ALA A 303 -6.60 -20.95 12.48
N THR A 304 -6.77 -19.86 13.22
CA THR A 304 -5.85 -19.45 14.29
C THR A 304 -5.95 -20.39 15.49
N VAL A 305 -7.13 -20.95 15.76
CA VAL A 305 -7.36 -21.94 16.83
C VAL A 305 -7.32 -23.36 16.26
N ASP A 306 -6.48 -24.22 16.84
CA ASP A 306 -6.38 -25.64 16.47
C ASP A 306 -7.76 -26.34 16.50
N GLY A 307 -8.17 -26.88 15.35
CA GLY A 307 -9.44 -27.59 15.18
C GLY A 307 -10.66 -26.69 14.91
N ALA A 308 -10.47 -25.37 14.82
CA ALA A 308 -11.48 -24.47 14.26
C ALA A 308 -11.47 -24.53 12.73
N THR A 309 -12.53 -24.03 12.11
CA THR A 309 -12.63 -23.96 10.65
C THR A 309 -12.04 -22.64 10.17
N PRO A 310 -11.19 -22.64 9.11
CA PRO A 310 -10.76 -21.41 8.47
C PRO A 310 -11.95 -20.58 7.96
N SER A 311 -11.69 -19.36 7.48
CA SER A 311 -12.71 -18.56 6.79
C SER A 311 -13.38 -19.36 5.64
N PRO A 312 -14.58 -19.01 5.20
CA PRO A 312 -15.15 -19.54 3.96
C PRO A 312 -14.26 -19.17 2.76
N LEU A 313 -13.91 -20.15 1.91
CA LEU A 313 -13.04 -19.95 0.74
C LEU A 313 -13.77 -20.26 -0.57
N VAL A 314 -13.73 -19.31 -1.51
CA VAL A 314 -13.99 -19.54 -2.94
C VAL A 314 -12.66 -19.69 -3.66
N TRP A 315 -12.41 -20.86 -4.26
CA TRP A 315 -11.16 -21.16 -4.98
C TRP A 315 -11.46 -21.62 -6.41
N THR A 316 -11.16 -20.78 -7.41
CA THR A 316 -11.45 -21.10 -8.82
C THR A 316 -10.35 -20.62 -9.77
N ASP A 317 -10.04 -21.41 -10.80
CA ASP A 317 -9.07 -21.07 -11.86
C ASP A 317 -7.68 -20.60 -11.37
N ASN A 318 -7.19 -21.18 -10.28
CA ASN A 318 -5.86 -20.90 -9.73
C ASN A 318 -4.84 -21.95 -10.23
N ALA A 319 -3.69 -21.49 -10.70
CA ALA A 319 -2.65 -22.33 -11.30
C ALA A 319 -1.26 -21.73 -11.11
N PHE A 320 -0.20 -22.53 -11.23
CA PHE A 320 1.14 -22.01 -11.42
C PHE A 320 1.27 -21.29 -12.76
N ASP A 321 2.30 -20.46 -12.91
CA ASP A 321 2.59 -19.67 -14.12
C ASP A 321 2.81 -20.53 -15.37
N ASP A 322 3.20 -21.80 -15.20
CA ASP A 322 3.34 -22.79 -16.28
C ASP A 322 2.02 -23.52 -16.63
N GLY A 323 0.93 -23.18 -15.95
CA GLY A 323 -0.40 -23.75 -16.14
C GLY A 323 -0.70 -25.00 -15.31
N GLU A 324 0.22 -25.48 -14.47
CA GLU A 324 -0.09 -26.56 -13.53
C GLU A 324 -1.17 -26.11 -12.54
N PRO A 325 -2.28 -26.85 -12.38
CA PRO A 325 -3.36 -26.43 -11.49
C PRO A 325 -2.93 -26.48 -10.01
N ILE A 326 -3.35 -25.48 -9.23
CA ILE A 326 -3.20 -25.50 -7.78
C ILE A 326 -4.52 -25.97 -7.17
N PRO A 327 -4.56 -27.13 -6.50
CA PRO A 327 -5.78 -27.63 -5.87
C PRO A 327 -6.22 -26.69 -4.74
N ALA A 328 -7.52 -26.60 -4.51
CA ALA A 328 -8.05 -25.86 -3.37
C ALA A 328 -7.45 -26.43 -2.07
N PRO A 329 -7.09 -25.56 -1.10
CA PRO A 329 -6.57 -26.03 0.18
C PRO A 329 -7.63 -26.87 0.89
N SER A 330 -7.22 -27.98 1.49
CA SER A 330 -8.08 -28.73 2.40
C SER A 330 -8.26 -27.91 3.68
N SER A 331 -9.49 -27.73 4.16
CA SER A 331 -9.73 -27.30 5.54
C SER A 331 -9.06 -28.32 6.47
N ARG A 332 -7.96 -27.96 7.12
CA ARG A 332 -7.39 -28.77 8.20
C ARG A 332 -8.08 -28.45 9.50
#